data_AF-A0A9N7NRT2-F1
#
_entry.id   AF-A0A9N7NRT2-F1
#
_cell.length_a   1.000
_cell.length_b   1.000
_cell.length_c   1.000
_cell.angle_alpha   90.00
_cell.angle_beta   90.00
_cell.angle_gamma   90.00
#
_symmetry.space_group_name_H-M   'P 1'
#
loop_
_entity.id
_entity.type
_entity.pdbx_description
1 polymer ?
#
loop_
_entity_poly.entity_id
_entity_poly.type
_entity_poly.pdbx_seq_one_letter_code
_entity_poly.pdbx_strand_id
1 'polypeptide(L)' 'RTTAQRAATKLAVRYYDPYQVLKCIGQVAYRLELPESSQIHPVIHVSQLKRSLGEAQ' A
#
# COMPACT_ATOMS: atom_id res chain seq x y z
N ARG A 1 22.23 -4.95 -27.89
CA ARG A 1 21.74 -5.69 -26.71
C ARG A 1 20.44 -5.02 -26.27
N THR A 2 19.30 -5.53 -26.73
CA THR A 2 17.97 -5.03 -26.32
C THR A 2 17.57 -5.77 -25.05
N THR A 3 17.63 -5.09 -23.91
CA THR A 3 17.21 -5.65 -22.63
C THR A 3 15.69 -5.73 -22.63
N ALA A 4 15.13 -6.94 -22.81
CA ALA A 4 13.70 -7.18 -22.71
C ALA A 4 13.23 -6.82 -21.30
N GLN A 5 12.37 -5.80 -21.18
CA GLN A 5 11.61 -5.52 -19.96
C GLN A 5 10.65 -6.69 -19.75
N ARG A 6 11.09 -7.71 -19.01
CA ARG A 6 10.18 -8.73 -18.51
C ARG A 6 9.31 -8.06 -17.46
N ALA A 7 8.13 -7.58 -17.87
CA ALA A 7 7.04 -7.35 -16.94
C ALA A 7 6.76 -8.70 -16.27
N ALA A 8 7.24 -8.87 -15.05
CA ALA A 8 7.04 -10.10 -14.30
C ALA A 8 5.57 -10.18 -13.91
N THR A 9 4.76 -10.85 -14.74
CA THR A 9 3.32 -11.07 -14.49
C THR A 9 3.05 -11.76 -13.15
N LYS A 10 4.04 -12.51 -12.64
CA LYS A 10 4.02 -13.20 -11.33
C LYS A 10 4.25 -12.26 -10.13
N LEU A 11 4.74 -11.04 -10.36
CA LEU A 11 4.99 -9.98 -9.38
C LEU A 11 4.23 -8.69 -9.76
N ALA A 12 3.06 -8.81 -10.39
CA ALA A 12 2.22 -7.65 -10.64
C ALA A 12 1.88 -7.00 -9.29
N VAL A 13 2.22 -5.72 -9.13
CA VAL A 13 1.92 -4.95 -7.92
C VAL A 13 0.41 -4.82 -7.80
N ARG A 14 -0.19 -5.59 -6.87
CA ARG A 14 -1.60 -5.49 -6.53
C ARG A 14 -1.72 -4.69 -5.25
N TYR A 15 -2.51 -3.62 -5.30
CA TYR A 15 -2.90 -2.89 -4.11
C TYR A 15 -4.15 -3.55 -3.55
N TYR A 16 -4.17 -3.71 -2.23
CA TYR A 16 -5.38 -4.08 -1.50
C TYR A 16 -6.27 -2.86 -1.36
N ASP A 17 -7.55 -3.09 -1.07
CA ASP A 17 -8.62 -2.11 -0.97
C ASP A 17 -8.23 -0.79 -0.28
N PRO A 18 -8.96 0.32 -0.52
CA PRO A 18 -8.66 1.58 0.16
C PRO A 18 -8.82 1.42 1.68
N TYR A 19 -7.73 1.63 2.41
CA TYR A 19 -7.73 1.66 3.88
C TYR A 19 -7.65 3.09 4.39
N GLN A 20 -8.29 3.34 5.52
CA GLN A 20 -8.21 4.65 6.18
C GLN A 20 -6.88 4.79 6.92
N VAL A 21 -6.27 5.98 6.82
CA VAL A 21 -5.06 6.32 7.57
C VAL A 21 -5.46 6.83 8.95
N LEU A 22 -5.13 6.09 10.00
CA LEU A 22 -5.43 6.47 11.38
C LEU A 22 -4.41 7.48 11.93
N LYS A 23 -3.13 7.31 11.61
CA LYS A 23 -2.06 8.15 12.14
C LYS A 23 -0.84 8.17 11.24
N CYS A 24 -0.20 9.34 11.12
CA CYS A 24 1.13 9.47 10.53
C CYS A 24 2.20 9.19 11.59
N ILE A 25 3.01 8.16 11.40
CA ILE A 25 4.12 7.80 12.28
C ILE A 25 5.41 8.30 11.63
N GLY A 26 5.73 9.58 11.90
CA GLY A 26 6.88 10.25 11.31
C GLY A 26 6.68 10.57 9.83
N GLN A 27 7.80 10.74 9.12
CA GLN A 27 7.78 11.20 7.73
C GLN A 27 7.49 10.08 6.72
N VAL A 28 7.75 8.82 7.10
CA VAL A 28 7.82 7.69 6.15
C VAL A 28 6.89 6.53 6.47
N ALA A 29 6.22 6.52 7.62
CA ALA A 29 5.34 5.44 8.02
C ALA A 29 3.95 5.95 8.38
N TYR A 30 2.93 5.19 8.00
CA TYR A 30 1.53 5.49 8.31
C TYR A 30 0.90 4.27 8.95
N ARG A 31 0.07 4.51 9.96
CA ARG A 31 -0.79 3.49 10.56
C ARG A 31 -2.11 3.48 9.82
N LEU A 32 -2.45 2.33 9.24
CA LEU A 32 -3.72 2.08 8.58
C LEU A 32 -4.71 1.42 9.54
N GLU A 33 -5.99 1.66 9.29
CA GLU A 33 -7.08 0.86 9.85
C GLU A 33 -7.16 -0.44 9.05
N LEU A 34 -6.67 -1.52 9.65
CA LEU A 34 -6.75 -2.86 9.09
C LEU A 34 -7.70 -3.70 9.94
N PRO A 35 -8.45 -4.64 9.33
CA PRO A 35 -9.23 -5.62 10.08
C PRO A 35 -8.35 -6.38 11.06
N GLU A 36 -8.89 -6.77 12.22
CA GLU A 36 -8.16 -7.58 13.21
C GLU A 36 -7.74 -8.96 12.65
N SER A 37 -8.42 -9.44 11.61
CA SER A 37 -8.06 -10.67 10.88
C SER A 37 -6.86 -10.50 9.96
N SER A 38 -6.37 -9.28 9.73
CA SER A 38 -5.20 -9.05 8.88
C SER A 38 -3.93 -9.53 9.57
N GLN A 39 -3.18 -10.40 8.89
CA GLN A 39 -1.88 -10.89 9.35
C GLN A 39 -0.72 -9.91 9.11
N ILE A 40 -1.01 -8.76 8.49
CA ILE A 40 -0.02 -7.72 8.20
C ILE A 40 0.01 -6.67 9.31
N HIS A 41 1.19 -6.10 9.55
CA HIS A 41 1.31 -5.03 10.54
C HIS A 41 0.57 -3.77 10.07
N PRO A 42 -0.16 -3.08 10.96
CA PRO A 42 -0.94 -1.90 10.60
C PRO A 42 -0.06 -0.68 10.27
N VAL A 43 1.24 -0.73 10.55
CA VAL A 43 2.19 0.34 10.24
C VAL A 43 2.92 0.00 8.95
N ILE A 44 2.67 0.79 7.91
CA ILE A 44 3.17 0.57 6.56
C ILE A 44 4.02 1.76 6.11
N HIS A 45 5.11 1.47 5.42
CA HIS A 45 5.99 2.48 4.84
C HIS A 45 5.33 3.14 3.61
N VAL A 46 5.52 4.44 3.43
CA VAL A 46 4.89 5.26 2.38
C VAL A 46 5.12 4.74 0.96
N SER A 47 6.25 4.07 0.71
CA SER A 47 6.57 3.47 -0.59
C SER A 47 5.65 2.31 -1.00
N GLN A 48 4.94 1.71 -0.04
CA GLN A 48 3.99 0.62 -0.28
C GLN A 48 2.55 1.11 -0.32
N LEU A 49 2.32 2.41 -0.09
CA LEU A 49 1.00 3.02 -0.12
C LEU A 49 0.78 3.74 -1.45
N LYS A 50 -0.45 3.65 -1.94
CA LYS A 50 -0.92 4.45 -3.07
C LYS A 50 -2.10 5.28 -2.60
N ARG A 51 -2.06 6.59 -2.88
CA ARG A 51 -3.16 7.49 -2.56
C ARG A 51 -4.40 7.04 -3.34
N SER A 52 -5.46 6.67 -2.62
CA SER A 52 -6.78 6.49 -3.19
C SER A 52 -7.54 7.81 -3.11
N LEU A 53 -8.19 8.21 -4.20
CA LEU A 53 -9.08 9.38 -4.27
C LEU A 53 -10.52 8.97 -3.89
N GLY A 54 -10.68 8.06 -2.92
CA GLY A 54 -12.00 7.69 -2.40
C GLY A 54 -12.71 8.96 -1.92
N GLU A 55 -13.98 9.13 -2.32
CA GLU A 55 -14.78 10.29 -1.95
C GLU A 55 -14.71 10.49 -0.43
N ALA A 56 -14.22 11.66 -0.02
CA ALA A 56 -14.46 12.14 1.32
C ALA A 56 -15.98 12.33 1.42
N GLN A 57 -16.63 11.48 2.21
CA GLN A 57 -18.01 11.71 2.60
C GLN A 57 -18.14 13.02 3.38
#